data_AF-A0A522PRR0-F1
#
_entry.id   AF-A0A522PRR0-F1
#
_cell.length_a   1.000
_cell.length_b   1.000
_cell.length_c   1.000
_cell.angle_alpha   90.00
_cell.angle_beta   90.00
_cell.angle_gamma   90.00
#
_symmetry.space_group_name_H-M   'P 1'
#
loop_
_entity.id
_entity.type
_entity.pdbx_description
1 polymer ?
#
loop_
_entity_poly.entity_id
_entity_poly.type
_entity_poly.pdbx_seq_one_letter_code
_entity_poly.pdbx_strand_id
1 'polypeptide(L)'
;MILMTCKELEVLTTEYLENALPSPKRLDFEAHLKECPSCQKYLGEMRALIEASHKLGGKLDDEWRTQATQTQGEFFEKLQARLLKKPSAAKEWYRKLSPVAALVLVVAVIVGAWIHHRSVVRTPRNLTIDLSQWLTLRGPQQPVQKPIQLERAPLNLAIRLPLGNEPGEYQVALRRGGTTLVTATSYGKFEDHVTTLHLRVDCSGLKTGHYILAIRKDNWDWQEFPAVVP
;
A
#
# COMPACT_ATOMS: atom_id res chain seq x y z
N MET A 1 23.48 44.22 16.63
CA MET A 1 22.15 43.61 16.79
C MET A 1 22.09 42.41 15.86
N ILE A 2 22.31 41.21 16.39
CA ILE A 2 22.14 39.99 15.60
C ILE A 2 20.65 39.68 15.56
N LEU A 3 20.09 39.72 14.35
CA LEU A 3 18.65 39.54 14.11
C LEU A 3 18.24 38.07 14.07
N MET A 4 19.19 37.16 13.91
CA MET A 4 18.91 35.75 13.69
C MET A 4 18.70 35.04 15.02
N THR A 5 17.56 34.36 15.14
CA THR A 5 17.19 33.61 16.36
C THR A 5 17.73 32.17 16.30
N CYS A 6 17.84 31.50 17.45
CA CYS A 6 18.27 30.08 17.50
C CYS A 6 17.34 29.18 16.67
N LYS A 7 16.04 29.45 16.69
CA LYS A 7 15.04 28.70 15.91
C LYS A 7 15.25 28.87 14.41
N GLU A 8 15.58 30.08 13.97
CA GLU A 8 15.88 30.37 12.57
C GLU A 8 17.17 29.68 12.11
N LEU A 9 18.15 29.55 13.00
CA LEU A 9 19.37 28.77 12.78
C LEU A 9 19.09 27.30 12.54
N GLU A 10 18.31 26.66 13.41
CA GLU A 10 17.95 25.26 13.28
C GLU A 10 17.28 24.97 11.94
N VAL A 11 16.36 25.84 11.50
CA VAL A 11 15.66 25.71 10.21
C VAL A 11 16.63 25.78 9.02
N LEU A 12 17.63 26.65 9.09
CA LEU A 12 18.60 26.85 8.01
C LEU A 12 19.80 25.89 8.06
N THR A 13 19.87 25.01 9.07
CA THR A 13 21.06 24.17 9.30
C THR A 13 21.29 23.18 8.17
N THR A 14 20.24 22.59 7.60
CA THR A 14 20.37 21.67 6.45
C THR A 14 20.92 22.41 5.22
N GLU A 15 20.34 23.56 4.85
CA GLU A 15 20.82 24.37 3.72
C GLU A 15 22.27 24.85 3.93
N TYR A 16 22.66 25.15 5.17
CA TYR A 16 24.04 25.52 5.50
C TYR A 16 25.01 24.33 5.34
N LEU A 17 24.64 23.15 5.86
CA LEU A 17 25.46 21.93 5.78
C LEU A 17 25.61 21.43 4.33
N GLU A 18 24.58 21.60 3.50
CA GLU A 18 24.58 21.26 2.08
C GLU A 18 25.21 22.34 1.19
N ASN A 19 25.72 23.42 1.79
CA ASN A 19 26.28 24.59 1.11
C ASN A 19 25.29 25.30 0.15
N ALA A 20 23.98 25.11 0.36
CA ALA A 20 22.90 25.70 -0.44
C ALA A 20 22.43 27.08 0.08
N LEU A 21 22.85 27.50 1.28
CA LEU A 21 22.42 28.75 1.88
C LEU A 21 22.96 29.99 1.10
N PRO A 22 22.14 31.02 0.80
CA PRO A 22 22.62 32.25 0.15
C PRO A 22 23.58 33.06 1.04
N SER A 23 24.53 33.77 0.42
CA SER A 23 25.61 34.49 1.13
C SER A 23 25.15 35.45 2.24
N PRO A 24 24.10 36.28 2.06
CA PRO A 24 23.64 37.18 3.13
C PRO A 24 23.22 36.42 4.40
N LYS A 25 22.43 35.35 4.24
CA LYS A 25 21.98 34.52 5.37
C LYS A 25 23.11 33.70 5.98
N ARG A 26 24.10 33.28 5.18
CA ARG A 26 25.28 32.56 5.69
C ARG A 26 26.09 33.44 6.65
N LEU A 27 26.25 34.72 6.33
CA LEU A 27 26.96 35.67 7.20
C LEU A 27 26.23 35.85 8.55
N ASP A 28 24.90 35.99 8.51
CA ASP A 28 24.09 36.09 9.73
C ASP A 28 24.13 34.81 10.57
N PHE A 29 24.09 33.65 9.91
CA PHE A 29 24.22 32.32 10.53
C PHE A 29 25.56 32.17 11.26
N GLU A 30 26.66 32.52 10.59
CA GLU A 30 28.00 32.45 11.17
C GLU A 30 28.24 33.50 12.27
N ALA A 31 27.66 34.69 12.14
CA ALA A 31 27.68 35.69 13.20
C ALA A 31 26.96 35.20 14.45
N HIS A 32 25.77 34.59 14.30
CA HIS A 32 25.03 34.00 15.41
C HIS A 32 25.81 32.85 16.07
N LEU A 33 26.41 31.96 15.28
CA LEU A 33 27.23 30.87 15.82
C LEU A 33 28.38 31.38 16.69
N LYS A 34 29.01 32.52 16.36
CA LYS A 34 30.11 33.07 17.17
C LYS A 34 29.66 33.47 18.58
N GLU A 35 28.41 33.89 18.73
CA GLU A 35 27.89 34.42 19.99
C GLU A 35 27.06 33.42 20.80
N CYS A 36 26.56 32.33 20.19
CA CYS A 36 25.63 31.40 20.83
C CYS A 36 26.21 29.98 21.00
N PRO A 37 26.64 29.59 22.22
CA PRO A 37 27.21 28.25 22.48
C PRO A 37 26.25 27.08 22.25
N SER A 38 24.94 27.26 22.48
CA SER A 38 23.95 26.19 22.27
C SER A 38 23.81 25.86 20.78
N CYS A 39 23.78 26.88 19.92
CA CYS A 39 23.74 26.69 18.47
C CYS A 39 25.04 26.09 17.92
N GLN A 40 26.20 26.44 18.49
CA GLN A 40 27.46 25.77 18.16
C GLN A 40 27.40 24.27 18.49
N LYS A 41 26.89 23.92 19.67
CA LYS A 41 26.74 22.53 20.10
C LYS A 41 25.79 21.75 19.18
N TYR A 42 24.61 22.31 18.88
CA TYR A 42 23.64 21.71 17.96
C TYR A 42 24.24 21.40 16.59
N LEU A 43 24.94 22.36 15.99
CA LEU A 43 25.60 22.15 14.70
C LEU A 43 26.71 21.09 14.78
N GLY A 44 27.44 21.04 15.89
CA GLY A 44 28.43 20.00 16.17
C GLY A 44 27.82 18.60 16.24
N GLU A 45 26.69 18.45 16.94
CA GLU A 45 25.95 17.19 17.03
C GLU A 45 25.44 16.73 15.66
N MET A 46 24.87 17.65 14.86
CA MET A 46 24.42 17.34 13.50
C MET A 46 25.57 16.88 12.58
N ARG A 47 26.74 17.56 12.64
CA ARG A 47 27.94 17.15 11.89
C ARG A 47 28.46 15.77 12.32
N ALA A 48 28.44 15.48 13.63
CA ALA A 48 28.86 14.19 14.15
C ALA A 48 27.94 13.04 13.65
N LEU A 49 26.63 13.29 13.55
CA LEU A 49 25.68 12.32 13.00
C LEU A 49 25.92 12.03 11.51
N ILE A 50 26.17 13.08 10.71
CA ILE A 50 26.49 12.94 9.28
C ILE A 50 27.77 12.12 9.11
N GLU A 51 28.81 12.42 9.89
CA GLU A 51 30.08 11.69 9.84
C GLU A 51 29.91 10.22 10.26
N ALA A 52 29.14 9.94 11.30
CA ALA A 52 28.83 8.57 11.72
C ALA A 52 28.10 7.79 10.60
N SER A 53 27.14 8.44 9.93
CA SER A 53 26.41 7.85 8.80
C SER A 53 27.32 7.61 7.60
N HIS A 54 28.22 8.54 7.30
CA HIS A 54 29.21 8.38 6.25
C HIS A 54 30.18 7.24 6.53
N LYS A 55 30.61 7.04 7.79
CA LYS A 55 31.42 5.88 8.19
C LYS A 55 30.70 4.55 8.06
N LEU A 56 29.39 4.52 8.29
CA LEU A 56 28.56 3.34 8.02
C LEU A 56 28.42 3.11 6.52
N GLY A 57 28.19 4.17 5.75
CA GLY A 57 28.14 4.17 4.28
C GLY A 57 29.44 3.73 3.62
N GLY A 58 30.58 4.16 4.13
CA GLY A 58 31.90 3.76 3.62
C GLY A 58 32.29 2.32 3.95
N LYS A 59 31.63 1.70 4.95
CA LYS A 59 31.73 0.26 5.23
C LYS A 59 30.82 -0.59 4.34
N LEU A 60 29.83 0.02 3.68
CA LEU A 60 29.09 -0.61 2.59
C LEU A 60 29.98 -0.46 1.35
N ASP A 61 30.91 -1.40 1.21
CA ASP A 61 31.82 -1.48 0.08
C ASP A 61 31.09 -1.76 -1.23
N ASP A 62 31.79 -1.57 -2.35
CA ASP A 62 31.25 -1.87 -3.67
C ASP A 62 30.99 -3.38 -3.85
N GLU A 63 31.61 -4.23 -3.02
CA GLU A 63 31.35 -5.67 -2.94
C GLU A 63 29.92 -5.93 -2.42
N TRP A 64 29.48 -5.26 -1.35
CA TRP A 64 28.10 -5.34 -0.88
C TRP A 64 27.11 -4.83 -1.95
N ARG A 65 27.43 -3.74 -2.66
CA ARG A 65 26.57 -3.19 -3.73
C ARG A 65 26.41 -4.16 -4.91
N THR A 66 27.48 -4.82 -5.31
CA THR A 66 27.48 -5.81 -6.40
C THR A 66 26.78 -7.10 -5.98
N GLN A 67 26.98 -7.55 -4.74
CA GLN A 67 26.28 -8.73 -4.19
C GLN A 67 24.76 -8.49 -4.04
N ALA A 68 24.35 -7.29 -3.59
CA ALA A 68 22.94 -6.93 -3.47
C ALA A 68 22.22 -6.88 -4.83
N THR A 69 22.91 -6.39 -5.87
CA THR A 69 22.35 -6.36 -7.25
C THR A 69 22.29 -7.75 -7.88
N GLN A 70 23.29 -8.60 -7.66
CA GLN A 70 23.30 -9.97 -8.18
C GLN A 70 22.22 -10.86 -7.53
N THR A 71 22.07 -10.78 -6.21
CA THR A 71 21.07 -11.59 -5.47
C THR A 71 19.62 -11.23 -5.83
N GLN A 72 19.33 -9.97 -6.13
CA GLN A 72 18.00 -9.57 -6.62
C GLN A 72 17.73 -10.10 -8.04
N GLY A 73 18.69 -10.01 -8.96
CA GLY A 73 18.53 -10.49 -10.34
C GLY A 73 18.25 -11.99 -10.42
N GLU A 74 19.05 -12.80 -9.72
CA GLU A 74 18.88 -14.26 -9.69
C GLU A 74 17.55 -14.71 -9.07
N PHE A 75 17.07 -13.96 -8.07
CA PHE A 75 15.78 -14.22 -7.43
C PHE A 75 14.61 -13.96 -8.40
N PHE A 76 14.63 -12.83 -9.11
CA PHE A 76 13.57 -12.45 -10.06
C PHE A 76 13.50 -13.42 -11.27
N GLU A 77 14.64 -13.86 -11.78
CA GLU A 77 14.70 -14.83 -12.89
C GLU A 77 14.09 -16.19 -12.49
N LYS A 78 14.44 -16.69 -11.29
CA LYS A 78 13.86 -17.92 -10.73
C LYS A 78 12.35 -17.80 -10.53
N LEU A 79 11.86 -16.63 -10.14
CA LEU A 79 10.43 -16.39 -9.95
C LEU A 79 9.67 -16.44 -11.29
N GLN A 80 10.19 -15.76 -12.32
CA GLN A 80 9.61 -15.78 -13.66
C GLN A 80 9.61 -17.18 -14.28
N ALA A 81 10.70 -17.93 -14.11
CA ALA A 81 10.80 -19.31 -14.61
C ALA A 81 9.77 -20.26 -13.96
N ARG A 82 9.40 -20.03 -12.69
CA ARG A 82 8.33 -20.79 -12.02
C ARG A 82 6.94 -20.36 -12.47
N LEU A 83 6.69 -19.07 -12.67
CA LEU A 83 5.39 -18.56 -13.10
C LEU A 83 5.05 -18.95 -14.55
N LEU A 84 6.06 -19.04 -15.42
CA LEU A 84 5.88 -19.43 -16.83
C LEU A 84 5.73 -20.95 -17.04
N LYS A 85 6.00 -21.79 -16.03
CA LYS A 85 5.69 -23.23 -16.06
C LYS A 85 4.18 -23.44 -15.91
N LYS A 86 3.47 -23.29 -17.02
CA LYS A 86 2.05 -23.67 -17.17
C LYS A 86 1.92 -25.19 -16.95
N PRO A 87 1.10 -25.68 -16.01
CA PRO A 87 0.83 -27.11 -15.89
C PRO A 87 -0.03 -27.56 -17.07
N SER A 88 0.55 -28.22 -18.07
CA SER A 88 -0.16 -28.75 -19.24
C SER A 88 -0.63 -30.21 -19.07
N ALA A 89 -0.45 -30.81 -17.90
CA ALA A 89 -0.71 -32.23 -17.65
C ALA A 89 -2.10 -32.54 -17.06
N ALA A 90 -3.17 -32.04 -17.68
CA ALA A 90 -4.55 -32.39 -17.25
C ALA A 90 -5.51 -32.66 -18.42
N LYS A 91 -5.00 -33.14 -19.57
CA LYS A 91 -5.78 -33.21 -20.81
C LYS A 91 -6.12 -34.61 -21.34
N GLU A 92 -5.73 -35.72 -20.69
CA GLU A 92 -5.83 -37.03 -21.37
C GLU A 92 -6.74 -38.09 -20.74
N TRP A 93 -7.39 -37.84 -19.59
CA TRP A 93 -8.13 -38.90 -18.90
C TRP A 93 -9.65 -38.96 -19.17
N TYR A 94 -10.23 -37.99 -19.89
CA TYR A 94 -11.70 -37.91 -20.08
C TYR A 94 -12.29 -38.73 -21.24
N ARG A 95 -11.48 -39.56 -21.93
CA ARG A 95 -11.88 -40.17 -23.22
C ARG A 95 -12.41 -41.62 -23.14
N LYS A 96 -12.78 -42.14 -21.96
CA LYS A 96 -13.13 -43.57 -21.77
C LYS A 96 -14.39 -43.86 -20.93
N LEU A 97 -15.41 -42.99 -20.89
CA LEU A 97 -16.65 -43.27 -20.12
C LEU A 97 -17.94 -43.20 -20.97
N SER A 98 -18.35 -44.35 -21.50
CA SER A 98 -19.70 -44.69 -22.01
C SER A 98 -19.92 -46.16 -21.60
N PRO A 99 -20.79 -46.49 -20.62
CA PRO A 99 -22.23 -46.15 -20.56
C PRO A 99 -22.71 -45.69 -19.16
N VAL A 100 -21.83 -45.09 -18.34
CA VAL A 100 -22.20 -44.45 -17.06
C VAL A 100 -22.90 -43.09 -17.29
N ALA A 101 -22.77 -42.52 -18.49
CA ALA A 101 -23.26 -41.19 -18.86
C ALA A 101 -24.79 -41.02 -18.77
N ALA A 102 -25.59 -42.07 -19.00
CA ALA A 102 -27.05 -41.99 -18.94
C ALA A 102 -27.57 -41.92 -17.48
N LEU A 103 -26.97 -42.69 -16.56
CA LEU A 103 -27.32 -42.65 -15.14
C LEU A 103 -26.84 -41.32 -14.50
N VAL A 104 -25.65 -40.85 -14.92
CA VAL A 104 -25.12 -39.54 -14.52
C VAL A 104 -26.00 -38.41 -15.01
N LEU A 105 -26.59 -38.48 -16.21
CA LEU A 105 -27.52 -37.46 -16.69
C LEU A 105 -28.80 -37.38 -15.85
N VAL A 106 -29.39 -38.50 -15.45
CA VAL A 106 -30.59 -38.51 -14.59
C VAL A 106 -30.27 -38.00 -13.18
N VAL A 107 -29.16 -38.46 -12.59
CA VAL A 107 -28.67 -37.92 -11.32
C VAL A 107 -28.32 -36.44 -11.46
N ALA A 108 -27.75 -35.99 -12.58
CA ALA A 108 -27.43 -34.59 -12.84
C ALA A 108 -28.67 -33.71 -13.06
N VAL A 109 -29.78 -34.24 -13.55
CA VAL A 109 -31.06 -33.51 -13.63
C VAL A 109 -31.68 -33.38 -12.25
N ILE A 110 -31.66 -34.44 -11.43
CA ILE A 110 -32.17 -34.40 -10.04
C ILE A 110 -31.29 -33.48 -9.17
N VAL A 111 -29.97 -33.62 -9.29
CA VAL A 111 -28.98 -32.75 -8.65
C VAL A 111 -29.07 -31.33 -9.22
N GLY A 112 -29.30 -31.16 -10.51
CA GLY A 112 -29.46 -29.86 -11.17
C GLY A 112 -30.71 -29.12 -10.69
N ALA A 113 -31.84 -29.82 -10.55
CA ALA A 113 -33.06 -29.27 -9.95
C ALA A 113 -32.86 -28.90 -8.48
N TRP A 114 -32.13 -29.71 -7.72
CA TRP A 114 -31.81 -29.43 -6.33
C TRP A 114 -30.78 -28.30 -6.14
N ILE A 115 -29.79 -28.20 -7.04
CA ILE A 115 -28.83 -27.08 -7.10
C ILE A 115 -29.52 -25.79 -7.55
N HIS A 116 -30.51 -25.87 -8.46
CA HIS A 116 -31.28 -24.70 -8.88
C HIS A 116 -32.15 -24.15 -7.75
N HIS A 117 -32.65 -25.03 -6.86
CA HIS A 117 -33.40 -24.65 -5.66
C HIS A 117 -32.50 -24.25 -4.48
N ARG A 118 -31.24 -24.71 -4.45
CA ARG A 118 -30.25 -24.18 -3.52
C ARG A 118 -29.90 -22.77 -3.96
N SER A 119 -30.09 -21.84 -3.04
CA SER A 119 -29.74 -20.43 -3.14
C SER A 119 -28.52 -20.27 -4.04
N VAL A 120 -28.64 -19.55 -5.15
CA VAL A 120 -27.51 -19.24 -6.04
C VAL A 120 -26.43 -18.64 -5.16
N VAL A 121 -25.46 -19.47 -4.74
CA VAL A 121 -24.31 -19.04 -3.98
C VAL A 121 -23.49 -18.28 -5.01
N ARG A 122 -23.74 -16.98 -5.11
CA ARG A 122 -22.96 -16.07 -5.94
C ARG A 122 -21.51 -16.25 -5.49
N THR A 123 -20.71 -16.91 -6.32
CA THR A 123 -19.30 -17.17 -6.03
C THR A 123 -18.63 -15.82 -5.78
N PRO A 124 -18.05 -15.61 -4.60
CA PRO A 124 -17.38 -14.35 -4.29
C PRO A 124 -16.22 -14.17 -5.26
N ARG A 125 -16.14 -12.99 -5.89
CA ARG A 125 -15.00 -12.64 -6.74
C ARG A 125 -13.88 -12.11 -5.87
N ASN A 126 -12.66 -12.53 -6.13
CA ASN A 126 -11.49 -12.00 -5.44
C ASN A 126 -11.07 -10.71 -6.16
N LEU A 127 -10.99 -9.61 -5.43
CA LEU A 127 -10.54 -8.32 -5.95
C LEU A 127 -9.48 -7.75 -5.00
N THR A 128 -8.30 -7.45 -5.55
CA THR A 128 -7.21 -6.84 -4.80
C THR A 128 -7.17 -5.35 -5.11
N ILE A 129 -7.25 -4.52 -4.07
CA ILE A 129 -7.16 -3.06 -4.17
C ILE A 129 -5.80 -2.66 -3.60
N ASP A 130 -4.97 -2.04 -4.43
CA ASP A 130 -3.66 -1.57 -4.00
C ASP A 130 -3.72 -0.07 -3.67
N LEU A 131 -3.70 0.26 -2.38
CA LEU A 131 -3.61 1.64 -1.89
C LEU A 131 -2.19 1.98 -1.43
N SER A 132 -1.22 1.06 -1.56
CA SER A 132 0.16 1.30 -1.12
C SER A 132 0.82 2.46 -1.88
N GLN A 133 0.40 2.68 -3.13
CA GLN A 133 0.85 3.76 -4.00
C GLN A 133 0.04 5.05 -3.83
N TRP A 134 -0.92 5.07 -2.90
CA TRP A 134 -1.78 6.23 -2.69
C TRP A 134 -1.02 7.31 -1.91
N LEU A 135 -0.47 8.28 -2.64
CA LEU A 135 0.37 9.34 -2.09
C LEU A 135 -0.47 10.55 -1.66
N THR A 136 -0.46 10.87 -0.36
CA THR A 136 -0.91 12.17 0.15
C THR A 136 0.29 13.11 0.27
N LEU A 137 0.48 13.98 -0.72
CA LEU A 137 1.53 15.00 -0.67
C LEU A 137 1.06 16.19 0.16
N ARG A 138 1.94 16.73 1.01
CA ARG A 138 1.68 17.97 1.75
C ARG A 138 1.82 19.16 0.80
N GLY A 139 0.70 19.73 0.38
CA GLY A 139 0.67 20.92 -0.49
C GLY A 139 -0.70 21.13 -1.14
N PRO A 140 -0.91 22.24 -1.86
CA PRO A 140 -2.17 22.53 -2.55
C PRO A 140 -2.42 21.64 -3.77
N GLN A 141 -1.38 20.95 -4.26
CA GLN A 141 -1.45 20.08 -5.43
C GLN A 141 -1.38 18.61 -4.99
N GLN A 142 -2.54 17.97 -4.96
CA GLN A 142 -2.67 16.53 -4.79
C GLN A 142 -2.48 15.86 -6.17
N PRO A 143 -1.73 14.74 -6.30
CA PRO A 143 -1.73 13.97 -7.52
C PRO A 143 -3.15 13.48 -7.85
N VAL A 144 -3.57 13.58 -9.12
CA VAL A 144 -4.86 13.05 -9.60
C VAL A 144 -4.77 11.53 -9.63
N GLN A 145 -5.40 10.87 -8.66
CA GLN A 145 -5.37 9.42 -8.53
C GLN A 145 -6.58 8.79 -9.23
N LYS A 146 -6.36 7.65 -9.90
CA LYS A 146 -7.46 6.94 -10.58
C LYS A 146 -8.45 6.39 -9.55
N PRO A 147 -9.76 6.58 -9.75
CA PRO A 147 -10.75 6.01 -8.83
C PRO A 147 -10.66 4.49 -8.78
N ILE A 148 -10.84 3.94 -7.58
CA ILE A 148 -10.86 2.50 -7.35
C ILE A 148 -12.08 1.90 -8.05
N GLN A 149 -11.89 0.93 -8.94
CA GLN A 149 -13.00 0.25 -9.60
C GLN A 149 -13.51 -0.90 -8.74
N LEU A 150 -14.79 -0.86 -8.37
CA LEU A 150 -15.45 -1.88 -7.55
C LEU A 150 -16.47 -2.64 -8.39
N GLU A 151 -16.31 -3.95 -8.53
CA GLU A 151 -17.28 -4.78 -9.26
C GLU A 151 -18.59 -4.97 -8.47
N ARG A 152 -19.73 -5.03 -9.18
CA ARG A 152 -21.07 -5.23 -8.61
C ARG A 152 -21.34 -6.71 -8.29
N ALA A 153 -20.57 -7.27 -7.37
CA ALA A 153 -20.66 -8.67 -6.96
C ALA A 153 -20.38 -8.82 -5.45
N PRO A 154 -20.64 -9.98 -4.84
CA PRO A 154 -20.00 -10.31 -3.57
C PRO A 154 -18.48 -10.41 -3.79
N LEU A 155 -17.71 -9.63 -3.04
CA LEU A 155 -16.26 -9.52 -3.19
C LEU A 155 -15.55 -10.06 -1.96
N ASN A 156 -14.50 -10.86 -2.19
CA ASN A 156 -13.42 -11.05 -1.23
C ASN A 156 -12.36 -9.99 -1.55
N LEU A 157 -12.33 -8.92 -0.76
CA LEU A 157 -11.42 -7.81 -0.93
C LEU A 157 -10.12 -8.06 -0.18
N ALA A 158 -9.00 -7.88 -0.88
CA ALA A 158 -7.68 -7.74 -0.29
C ALA A 158 -7.22 -6.28 -0.50
N ILE A 159 -7.27 -5.46 0.56
CA ILE A 159 -6.91 -4.05 0.51
C ILE A 159 -5.50 -3.88 1.08
N ARG A 160 -4.52 -3.55 0.22
CA ARG A 160 -3.15 -3.23 0.66
C ARG A 160 -3.11 -1.77 1.07
N LEU A 161 -2.86 -1.48 2.34
CA LEU A 161 -2.92 -0.12 2.89
C LEU A 161 -1.70 0.73 2.50
N PRO A 162 -1.82 2.07 2.56
CA PRO A 162 -0.67 2.98 2.42
C PRO A 162 0.44 2.67 3.43
N LEU A 163 1.68 2.99 3.06
CA LEU A 163 2.84 2.87 3.95
C LEU A 163 2.63 3.66 5.26
N GLY A 164 3.10 3.09 6.37
CA GLY A 164 2.93 3.65 7.72
C GLY A 164 1.66 3.22 8.46
N ASN A 165 0.76 2.45 7.82
CA ASN A 165 -0.36 1.81 8.51
C ASN A 165 0.09 0.56 9.27
N GLU A 166 -0.14 0.53 10.57
CA GLU A 166 0.24 -0.58 11.45
C GLU A 166 -0.80 -1.71 11.47
N PRO A 167 -0.42 -2.96 11.74
CA PRO A 167 -1.36 -4.05 12.00
C PRO A 167 -2.33 -3.70 13.14
N GLY A 168 -3.60 -4.09 13.01
CA GLY A 168 -4.64 -3.75 13.99
C GLY A 168 -6.06 -3.92 13.46
N GLU A 169 -7.05 -3.48 14.23
CA GLU A 169 -8.45 -3.55 13.83
C GLU A 169 -8.81 -2.33 12.97
N TYR A 170 -9.29 -2.60 11.76
CA TYR A 170 -9.68 -1.57 10.79
C TYR A 170 -11.16 -1.68 10.48
N GLN A 171 -11.81 -0.52 10.41
CA GLN A 171 -13.17 -0.38 9.92
C GLN A 171 -13.13 0.19 8.50
N VAL A 172 -13.82 -0.47 7.60
CA VAL A 172 -13.95 -0.12 6.19
C VAL A 172 -15.41 0.16 5.92
N ALA A 173 -15.70 1.32 5.36
CA ALA A 173 -17.04 1.75 5.02
C ALA A 173 -17.09 2.21 3.56
N LEU A 174 -18.17 1.87 2.85
CA LEU A 174 -18.44 2.38 1.52
C LEU A 174 -19.60 3.37 1.58
N ARG A 175 -19.34 4.61 1.17
CA ARG A 175 -20.25 5.74 1.27
C ARG A 175 -20.66 6.26 -0.10
N ARG A 176 -21.89 6.77 -0.21
CA ARG A 176 -22.38 7.52 -1.38
C ARG A 176 -23.23 8.69 -0.92
N GLY A 177 -22.85 9.90 -1.29
CA GLY A 177 -23.58 11.12 -0.92
C GLY A 177 -23.72 11.32 0.60
N GLY A 178 -22.71 10.93 1.38
CA GLY A 178 -22.72 11.02 2.86
C GLY A 178 -23.36 9.84 3.58
N THR A 179 -24.16 9.01 2.89
CA THR A 179 -24.76 7.81 3.49
C THR A 179 -23.80 6.63 3.42
N THR A 180 -23.59 5.95 4.56
CA THR A 180 -22.84 4.69 4.60
C THR A 180 -23.74 3.56 4.13
N LEU A 181 -23.34 2.87 3.07
CA LEU A 181 -24.12 1.79 2.44
C LEU A 181 -23.66 0.41 2.88
N VAL A 182 -22.35 0.25 3.09
CA VAL A 182 -21.76 -1.00 3.55
C VAL A 182 -20.67 -0.67 4.56
N THR A 183 -20.62 -1.42 5.66
CA THR A 183 -19.55 -1.35 6.66
C THR A 183 -19.06 -2.74 6.96
N ALA A 184 -17.74 -2.89 7.08
CA ALA A 184 -17.09 -4.13 7.44
C ALA A 184 -15.89 -3.83 8.34
N THR A 185 -15.58 -4.76 9.23
CA THR A 185 -14.41 -4.67 10.10
C THR A 185 -13.46 -5.82 9.76
N SER A 186 -12.17 -5.56 9.73
CA SER A 186 -11.15 -6.57 9.47
C SER A 186 -9.87 -6.25 10.22
N TYR A 187 -9.16 -7.31 10.60
CA TYR A 187 -7.85 -7.20 11.20
C TYR A 187 -6.80 -7.06 10.09
N GLY A 188 -6.09 -5.94 10.08
CA GLY A 188 -4.96 -5.71 9.19
C GLY A 188 -3.77 -6.54 9.60
N LYS A 189 -3.32 -7.40 8.69
CA LYS A 189 -2.14 -8.24 8.86
C LYS A 189 -0.98 -7.65 8.07
N PHE A 190 0.23 -7.73 8.62
CA PHE A 190 1.42 -7.37 7.88
C PHE A 190 1.77 -8.52 6.92
N GLU A 191 1.57 -8.30 5.62
CA GLU A 191 1.78 -9.30 4.56
C GLU A 191 2.54 -8.63 3.40
N ASP A 192 3.59 -9.26 2.88
CA ASP A 192 4.40 -8.70 1.79
C ASP A 192 4.91 -7.26 2.05
N HIS A 193 5.36 -7.00 3.28
CA HIS A 193 5.87 -5.70 3.75
C HIS A 193 4.83 -4.57 3.80
N VAL A 194 3.54 -4.88 3.66
CA VAL A 194 2.42 -3.93 3.68
C VAL A 194 1.30 -4.46 4.56
N THR A 195 0.62 -3.58 5.30
CA THR A 195 -0.57 -3.99 6.06
C THR A 195 -1.73 -4.24 5.10
N THR A 196 -2.22 -5.48 5.05
CA THR A 196 -3.28 -5.93 4.15
C THR A 196 -4.53 -6.30 4.93
N LEU A 197 -5.68 -5.75 4.50
CA LEU A 197 -6.99 -6.07 5.04
C LEU A 197 -7.66 -7.12 4.14
N HIS A 198 -8.04 -8.25 4.72
CA HIS A 198 -8.85 -9.27 4.05
C HIS A 198 -10.28 -9.20 4.58
N LEU A 199 -11.22 -8.79 3.75
CA LEU A 199 -12.62 -8.69 4.15
C LEU A 199 -13.57 -9.12 3.03
N ARG A 200 -14.76 -9.57 3.44
CA ARG A 200 -15.84 -9.91 2.52
C ARG A 200 -16.87 -8.80 2.52
N VAL A 201 -17.20 -8.27 1.34
CA VAL A 201 -18.14 -7.16 1.17
C VAL A 201 -19.12 -7.52 0.07
N ASP A 202 -20.42 -7.39 0.34
CA ASP A 202 -21.43 -7.57 -0.71
C ASP A 202 -21.71 -6.24 -1.43
N CYS A 203 -21.09 -6.09 -2.61
CA CYS A 203 -21.28 -4.93 -3.48
C CYS A 203 -22.38 -5.14 -4.52
N SER A 204 -23.08 -6.28 -4.50
CA SER A 204 -24.04 -6.64 -5.56
C SER A 204 -25.31 -5.78 -5.57
N GLY A 205 -25.70 -5.22 -4.42
CA GLY A 205 -26.82 -4.30 -4.28
C GLY A 205 -26.50 -2.84 -4.65
N LEU A 206 -25.25 -2.52 -4.96
CA LEU A 206 -24.84 -1.14 -5.23
C LEU A 206 -25.29 -0.70 -6.64
N LYS A 207 -25.79 0.54 -6.71
CA LYS A 207 -26.10 1.22 -7.97
C LYS A 207 -24.80 1.68 -8.64
N THR A 208 -24.84 1.89 -9.94
CA THR A 208 -23.70 2.47 -10.66
C THR A 208 -23.45 3.92 -10.21
N GLY A 209 -22.18 4.35 -10.21
CA GLY A 209 -21.79 5.73 -9.90
C GLY A 209 -20.55 5.87 -9.02
N HIS A 210 -20.38 7.08 -8.46
CA HIS A 210 -19.26 7.43 -7.60
C HIS A 210 -19.54 7.09 -6.13
N TYR A 211 -18.52 6.54 -5.48
CA TYR A 211 -18.51 6.09 -4.10
C TYR A 211 -17.23 6.59 -3.41
N ILE A 212 -17.25 6.60 -2.09
CA ILE A 212 -16.08 6.87 -1.27
C ILE A 212 -15.83 5.62 -0.42
N LEU A 213 -14.66 5.03 -0.56
CA LEU A 213 -14.14 4.01 0.32
C LEU A 213 -13.47 4.70 1.50
N ALA A 214 -14.09 4.64 2.67
CA ALA A 214 -13.58 5.21 3.90
C ALA A 214 -12.94 4.10 4.75
N ILE A 215 -11.72 4.32 5.22
CA ILE A 215 -10.98 3.36 6.06
C ILE A 215 -10.50 4.09 7.31
N ARG A 216 -10.65 3.48 8.48
CA ARG A 216 -10.06 3.98 9.73
C ARG A 216 -9.51 2.85 10.59
N LYS A 217 -8.51 3.17 11.40
CA LYS A 217 -7.98 2.31 12.45
C LYS A 217 -8.55 2.75 13.80
N ASP A 218 -9.13 1.84 14.57
CA ASP A 218 -9.70 2.15 15.90
C ASP A 218 -10.61 3.40 15.88
N ASN A 219 -10.33 4.38 16.76
CA ASN A 219 -11.04 5.66 16.86
C ASN A 219 -10.39 6.81 16.06
N TRP A 220 -9.53 6.50 15.09
CA TRP A 220 -8.90 7.53 14.25
C TRP A 220 -9.89 8.09 13.22
N ASP A 221 -9.50 9.23 12.64
CA ASP A 221 -10.24 9.85 11.55
C ASP A 221 -10.30 8.95 10.30
N TRP A 222 -11.38 9.13 9.53
CA TRP A 222 -11.59 8.38 8.29
C TRP A 222 -10.66 8.86 7.19
N GLN A 223 -9.89 7.94 6.63
CA GLN A 223 -9.18 8.14 5.36
C GLN A 223 -10.13 7.82 4.21
N GLU A 224 -10.33 8.77 3.30
CA GLU A 224 -11.30 8.65 2.23
C GLU A 224 -10.62 8.48 0.86
N PHE A 225 -11.04 7.43 0.15
CA PHE A 225 -10.51 7.08 -1.17
C PHE A 225 -11.65 7.07 -2.20
N PRO A 226 -11.54 7.79 -3.32
CA PRO A 226 -12.55 7.79 -4.38
C PRO A 226 -12.64 6.40 -5.04
N ALA A 227 -13.87 5.91 -5.14
CA ALA A 227 -14.21 4.65 -5.80
C ALA A 227 -15.32 4.85 -6.83
N VAL A 228 -15.38 3.98 -7.83
CA VAL A 228 -16.41 3.96 -8.87
C VAL A 228 -16.92 2.54 -9.00
N VAL A 229 -18.24 2.42 -9.01
CA VAL A 229 -18.94 1.18 -9.30
C VAL A 229 -19.48 1.32 -10.74
N PRO A 230 -18.99 0.52 -11.71
CA PRO A 230 -19.44 0.57 -13.09
C PRO A 230 -20.87 0.03 -13.25
#